data_AF-A0AA35RRV5-F1
#
_entry.id   AF-A0AA35RRV5-F1
#
_cell.length_a   1.000
_cell.length_b   1.000
_cell.length_c   1.000
_cell.angle_alpha   90.00
_cell.angle_beta   90.00
_cell.angle_gamma   90.00
#
_symmetry.space_group_name_H-M   'P 1'
#
loop_
_entity.id
_entity.type
_entity.pdbx_description
1 polymer ?
#
loop_
_entity_poly.entity_id
_entity_poly.type
_entity_poly.pdbx_seq_one_letter_code
_entity_poly.pdbx_strand_id
1 'polypeptide(L)'
;MAFVRVGNYHKQQQTALQLHKAFPDNGPYYCWRVMSIVMQAHKSTDGSLANSMFLPLAEKLMEKYVAEKKLDVEEEVKLYLMVLEKQGKPEKRLEVVQGPLGKLIRKREERNRLELECHLSLQRWDDAVRLLTAMLRENPDHWKDIEVYISCQIERYKESVREAKEEHEMKKRGRE
;
A
#
# COMPACT_ATOMS: atom_id res chain seq x y z
N MET A 1 -5.25 3.79 25.95
CA MET A 1 -6.64 3.59 25.43
C MET A 1 -7.58 4.77 25.66
N ALA A 2 -7.61 5.43 26.83
CA ALA A 2 -8.54 6.56 27.06
C ALA A 2 -8.41 7.70 26.03
N PHE A 3 -7.19 8.09 25.67
CA PHE A 3 -6.95 9.14 24.66
C PHE A 3 -7.49 8.81 23.26
N VAL A 4 -7.56 7.52 22.90
CA VAL A 4 -8.15 7.08 21.63
C VAL A 4 -9.64 7.40 21.60
N ARG A 5 -10.34 7.08 22.68
CA ARG A 5 -11.79 7.31 22.81
C ARG A 5 -12.15 8.79 22.77
N VAL A 6 -11.34 9.63 23.42
CA VAL A 6 -11.50 11.09 23.39
C VAL A 6 -10.99 11.69 22.07
N GLY A 7 -10.33 10.89 21.23
CA GLY A 7 -9.82 11.32 19.93
C GLY A 7 -8.59 12.23 20.00
N ASN A 8 -7.90 12.29 21.15
CA ASN A 8 -6.69 13.08 21.33
C ASN A 8 -5.45 12.26 20.93
N TYR A 9 -5.16 12.25 19.64
CA TYR A 9 -4.12 11.41 19.06
C TYR A 9 -2.70 11.93 19.30
N HIS A 10 -2.52 13.23 19.55
CA HIS A 10 -1.24 13.78 19.98
C HIS A 10 -0.84 13.22 21.35
N LYS A 11 -1.74 13.25 22.35
CA LYS A 11 -1.45 12.67 23.67
C LYS A 11 -1.27 11.15 23.57
N GLN A 12 -2.05 10.48 22.73
CA GLN A 12 -1.88 9.06 22.47
C GLN A 12 -0.47 8.74 21.95
N GLN A 13 0.04 9.51 20.98
CA GLN A 13 1.39 9.33 20.44
C GLN A 13 2.47 9.49 21.54
N GLN A 14 2.34 10.51 22.39
CA GLN A 14 3.27 10.74 23.50
C GLN A 14 3.25 9.59 24.50
N THR A 15 2.07 9.12 24.90
CA THR A 15 1.93 7.98 25.81
C THR A 15 2.49 6.70 25.19
N ALA A 16 2.22 6.43 23.91
CA ALA A 16 2.76 5.26 23.22
C ALA A 16 4.29 5.30 23.15
N LEU A 17 4.89 6.48 22.94
CA LEU A 17 6.34 6.65 22.99
C LEU A 17 6.91 6.37 24.39
N GLN A 18 6.25 6.85 25.45
CA GLN A 18 6.67 6.58 26.83
C GLN A 18 6.59 5.08 27.15
N LEU A 19 5.51 4.40 26.73
CA LEU A 19 5.34 2.97 26.90
C LEU A 19 6.42 2.17 26.17
N HIS A 20 6.73 2.53 24.92
CA HIS A 20 7.79 1.88 24.18
C HIS A 20 9.17 2.09 24.81
N LYS A 21 9.44 3.28 25.38
CA LYS A 21 10.69 3.53 26.12
C LYS A 21 10.78 2.71 27.40
N ALA A 22 9.67 2.53 28.12
CA ALA A 22 9.62 1.72 29.33
C ALA A 22 9.72 0.21 29.04
N PHE A 23 9.17 -0.23 27.90
CA PHE A 23 9.13 -1.64 27.49
C PHE A 23 9.58 -1.78 26.01
N PRO A 24 10.90 -1.71 25.73
CA PRO A 24 11.43 -1.70 24.36
C PRO A 24 11.16 -2.96 23.56
N ASP A 25 11.06 -4.11 24.24
CA ASP A 25 10.86 -5.42 23.61
C ASP A 25 9.42 -5.66 23.15
N ASN A 26 8.48 -4.79 23.54
CA ASN A 26 7.07 -4.90 23.18
C ASN A 26 6.79 -4.13 21.87
N GLY A 27 6.87 -4.85 20.75
CA GLY A 27 6.62 -4.33 19.40
C GLY A 27 5.30 -3.54 19.22
N PRO A 28 4.16 -4.03 19.75
CA PRO A 28 2.88 -3.32 19.70
C PRO A 28 2.92 -1.85 20.13
N TYR A 29 3.69 -1.47 21.15
CA TYR A 29 3.75 -0.08 21.63
C TYR A 29 4.39 0.86 20.60
N TYR A 30 5.35 0.36 19.83
CA TYR A 30 5.94 1.11 18.73
C TYR A 30 4.90 1.33 17.61
N CYS A 31 4.21 0.27 17.22
CA CYS A 31 3.15 0.31 16.22
C CYS A 31 1.97 1.21 16.66
N TRP A 32 1.63 1.27 17.94
CA TRP A 32 0.62 2.20 18.47
C TRP A 32 1.04 3.66 18.33
N ARG A 33 2.34 3.96 18.50
CA ARG A 33 2.86 5.30 18.24
C ARG A 33 2.69 5.67 16.78
N VAL A 34 3.04 4.77 15.86
CA VAL A 34 2.87 4.97 14.41
C VAL A 34 1.40 5.15 14.05
N MET A 35 0.52 4.28 14.55
CA MET A 35 -0.92 4.38 14.34
C MET A 35 -1.48 5.71 14.85
N SER A 36 -1.00 6.20 15.99
CA SER A 36 -1.42 7.51 16.51
C SER A 36 -1.05 8.66 15.57
N ILE A 37 0.06 8.56 14.84
CA ILE A 37 0.48 9.54 13.83
C ILE A 37 -0.42 9.45 12.59
N VAL A 38 -0.72 8.23 12.14
CA VAL A 38 -1.67 8.00 11.03
C VAL A 38 -3.05 8.56 11.37
N MET A 39 -3.50 8.39 12.61
CA MET A 39 -4.77 8.95 13.07
C MET A 39 -4.75 10.48 13.16
N GLN A 40 -3.60 11.10 13.46
CA GLN A 40 -3.43 12.56 13.36
C GLN A 40 -3.54 13.05 11.91
N ALA A 41 -2.89 12.36 10.97
CA ALA A 41 -3.03 12.64 9.53
C ALA A 41 -4.49 12.50 9.05
N HIS A 42 -5.22 11.52 9.58
CA HIS A 42 -6.62 11.31 9.19
C HIS A 42 -7.56 12.39 9.72
N LYS A 43 -7.28 12.93 10.92
CA LYS A 43 -8.11 13.97 11.55
C LYS A 43 -7.69 15.40 11.22
N SER A 44 -6.51 15.62 10.66
CA SER A 44 -6.08 16.97 10.31
C SER A 44 -7.01 17.53 9.25
N THR A 45 -7.66 18.66 9.56
CA THR A 45 -8.46 19.44 8.61
C THR A 45 -7.60 20.00 7.47
N ASP A 46 -6.31 20.16 7.71
CA ASP A 46 -5.33 20.56 6.71
C ASP A 46 -4.66 19.33 6.08
N GLY A 47 -5.10 18.99 4.86
CA GLY A 47 -4.52 17.88 4.08
C GLY A 47 -3.04 18.08 3.75
N SER A 48 -2.53 19.32 3.80
CA SER A 48 -1.11 19.61 3.60
C SER A 48 -0.26 19.04 4.75
N LEU A 49 -0.69 19.21 6.01
CA LEU A 49 0.00 18.67 7.18
C LEU A 49 0.03 17.14 7.21
N ALA A 50 -1.06 16.49 6.78
CA ALA A 50 -1.12 15.04 6.65
C ALA A 50 -0.01 14.50 5.74
N ASN A 51 0.11 15.08 4.54
CA ASN A 51 1.01 14.61 3.49
C ASN A 51 2.45 15.11 3.66
N SER A 52 2.65 16.32 4.18
CA SER A 52 3.98 16.93 4.33
C SER A 52 4.71 16.52 5.61
N MET A 53 3.98 16.14 6.67
CA MET A 53 4.57 15.91 7.98
C MET A 53 4.21 14.54 8.58
N PHE A 54 2.91 14.28 8.80
CA PHE A 54 2.50 13.12 9.60
C PHE A 54 2.77 11.79 8.89
N LEU A 55 2.34 11.63 7.64
CA LEU A 55 2.57 10.39 6.90
C LEU A 55 4.07 10.14 6.65
N PRO A 56 4.89 11.11 6.22
CA PRO A 56 6.35 10.93 6.11
C PRO A 56 7.01 10.52 7.43
N LEU A 57 6.56 11.07 8.56
CA LEU A 57 7.05 10.66 9.87
C LEU A 57 6.67 9.21 10.20
N ALA A 58 5.44 8.81 9.91
CA ALA A 58 4.98 7.43 10.13
C ALA A 58 5.80 6.43 9.31
N GLU A 59 6.07 6.73 8.04
CA GLU A 59 6.90 5.89 7.17
C GLU A 59 8.32 5.75 7.72
N LYS A 60 9.00 6.86 8.05
CA LYS A 60 10.36 6.83 8.62
C LYS A 60 10.44 5.97 9.87
N LEU A 61 9.41 5.99 10.71
CA LEU A 61 9.34 5.13 11.89
C LEU A 61 9.19 3.66 11.51
N MET A 62 8.37 3.32 10.53
CA MET A 62 8.25 1.94 10.06
C MET A 62 9.53 1.45 9.40
N GLU A 63 10.18 2.26 8.57
CA GLU A 63 11.47 1.91 7.95
C GLU A 63 12.56 1.66 8.98
N LYS A 64 12.64 2.50 10.01
CA LYS A 64 13.55 2.27 11.13
C LYS A 64 13.28 0.93 11.81
N TYR A 65 12.00 0.60 12.01
CA TYR A 65 11.59 -0.64 12.67
C TYR A 65 11.89 -1.88 11.82
N VAL A 66 11.74 -1.77 10.49
CA VAL A 66 12.16 -2.77 9.51
C VAL A 66 13.67 -2.95 9.51
N ALA A 67 14.44 -1.85 9.52
CA ALA A 67 15.91 -1.89 9.55
C ALA A 67 16.45 -2.56 10.82
N GLU A 68 15.76 -2.40 11.94
CA GLU A 68 16.07 -3.08 13.21
C GLU A 68 15.66 -4.57 13.22
N LYS A 69 15.05 -5.10 12.14
CA LYS A 69 14.52 -6.47 12.02
C LYS A 69 13.58 -6.86 13.17
N LYS A 70 12.74 -5.91 13.61
CA LYS A 70 11.78 -6.13 14.70
C LYS A 70 10.35 -6.37 14.21
N LEU A 71 10.13 -6.30 12.90
CA LEU A 71 8.83 -6.43 12.26
C LEU A 71 8.54 -7.90 11.92
N ASP A 72 7.96 -8.63 12.86
CA ASP A 72 7.75 -10.08 12.75
C ASP A 72 6.27 -10.47 12.70
N VAL A 73 5.37 -9.51 12.90
CA VAL A 73 3.94 -9.73 13.05
C VAL A 73 3.17 -9.18 11.85
N GLU A 74 2.18 -9.95 11.38
CA GLU A 74 1.37 -9.64 10.19
C GLU A 74 0.70 -8.26 10.29
N GLU A 75 0.13 -7.93 11.45
CA GLU A 75 -0.55 -6.66 11.70
C GLU A 75 0.39 -5.44 11.57
N GLU A 76 1.68 -5.62 11.88
CA GLU A 76 2.68 -4.55 11.78
C GLU A 76 3.08 -4.34 10.32
N VAL A 77 3.18 -5.41 9.53
CA VAL A 77 3.36 -5.34 8.08
C VAL A 77 2.17 -4.62 7.44
N LYS A 78 0.94 -4.97 7.82
CA LYS A 78 -0.28 -4.29 7.33
C LYS A 78 -0.29 -2.80 7.67
N LEU A 79 0.16 -2.43 8.87
CA LEU A 79 0.33 -1.03 9.25
C LEU A 79 1.33 -0.31 8.33
N TYR A 80 2.45 -0.96 7.99
CA TYR A 80 3.42 -0.36 7.06
C TYR A 80 2.83 -0.17 5.66
N LEU A 81 2.16 -1.19 5.13
CA LEU A 81 1.51 -1.14 3.82
C LEU A 81 0.43 -0.06 3.75
N MET A 82 -0.35 0.11 4.82
CA MET A 82 -1.34 1.19 4.93
C MET A 82 -0.68 2.58 4.91
N VAL A 83 0.46 2.75 5.57
CA VAL A 83 1.20 4.04 5.53
C VAL A 83 1.67 4.36 4.11
N LEU A 84 2.23 3.37 3.40
CA LEU A 84 2.69 3.54 2.02
C LEU A 84 1.53 3.84 1.05
N GLU A 85 0.40 3.16 1.24
CA GLU A 85 -0.83 3.40 0.49
C GLU A 85 -1.34 4.83 0.66
N LYS A 86 -1.41 5.31 1.91
CA LYS A 86 -1.84 6.69 2.21
C LYS A 86 -0.91 7.76 1.64
N GLN A 87 0.36 7.44 1.43
CA GLN A 87 1.32 8.32 0.78
C GLN A 87 1.31 8.24 -0.75
N GLY A 88 0.53 7.33 -1.35
CA GLY A 88 0.53 7.12 -2.79
C GLY A 88 1.87 6.60 -3.31
N LYS A 89 2.51 5.66 -2.59
CA LYS A 89 3.79 5.02 -2.99
C LYS A 89 3.60 3.57 -3.41
N PRO A 90 2.92 3.29 -4.54
CA PRO A 90 2.58 1.93 -4.92
C PRO A 90 3.77 1.05 -5.31
N GLU A 91 4.84 1.61 -5.90
CA GLU A 91 6.08 0.84 -6.19
C GLU A 91 6.68 0.23 -4.92
N LYS A 92 6.88 1.08 -3.92
CA LYS A 92 7.45 0.66 -2.64
C LYS A 92 6.52 -0.29 -1.88
N ARG A 93 5.20 -0.06 -1.98
CA ARG A 93 4.20 -0.98 -1.42
C ARG A 93 4.31 -2.36 -2.07
N LEU A 94 4.45 -2.41 -3.40
CA LEU A 94 4.63 -3.64 -4.16
C LEU A 94 5.91 -4.39 -3.74
N GLU A 95 7.04 -3.68 -3.60
CA GLU A 95 8.31 -4.25 -3.13
C GLU A 95 8.15 -4.93 -1.75
N VAL A 96 7.42 -4.31 -0.83
CA VAL A 96 7.17 -4.86 0.51
C VAL A 96 6.30 -6.12 0.44
N VAL A 97 5.26 -6.12 -0.40
CA VAL A 97 4.35 -7.26 -0.57
C VAL A 97 5.05 -8.45 -1.25
N GLN A 98 5.91 -8.20 -2.23
CA GLN A 98 6.67 -9.25 -2.93
C GLN A 98 7.91 -9.71 -2.14
N GLY A 99 8.41 -8.86 -1.23
CA GLY A 99 9.59 -9.12 -0.42
C GLY A 99 9.37 -10.07 0.76
N PRO A 100 10.36 -10.18 1.65
CA PRO A 100 10.30 -11.05 2.83
C PRO A 100 9.13 -10.72 3.76
N LEU A 101 8.79 -9.43 3.90
CA LEU A 101 7.73 -8.97 4.80
C LEU A 101 6.34 -9.43 4.33
N GLY A 102 6.08 -9.43 3.03
CA GLY A 102 4.82 -9.95 2.50
C GLY A 102 4.60 -11.44 2.78
N LYS A 103 5.66 -12.23 2.99
CA LYS A 103 5.55 -13.64 3.39
C LYS A 103 4.93 -13.81 4.78
N LEU A 104 5.00 -12.79 5.64
CA LEU A 104 4.37 -12.79 6.97
C LEU A 104 2.84 -12.67 6.88
N ILE A 105 2.30 -12.18 5.77
CA ILE A 105 0.85 -12.14 5.53
C ILE A 105 0.36 -13.58 5.33
N ARG A 106 -0.41 -14.09 6.30
CA ARG A 106 -0.78 -15.50 6.38
C ARG A 106 -1.65 -15.94 5.21
N LYS A 107 -2.63 -15.11 4.83
CA LYS A 107 -3.57 -15.44 3.76
C LYS A 107 -2.97 -15.07 2.41
N ARG A 108 -2.75 -16.07 1.56
CA ARG A 108 -2.28 -15.86 0.18
C ARG A 108 -3.22 -14.98 -0.63
N GLU A 109 -4.53 -15.19 -0.49
CA GLU A 109 -5.55 -14.36 -1.14
C GLU A 109 -5.41 -12.87 -0.78
N GLU A 110 -5.16 -12.56 0.49
CA GLU A 110 -4.96 -11.18 0.97
C GLU A 110 -3.67 -10.58 0.41
N ARG A 111 -2.59 -11.36 0.33
CA ARG A 111 -1.34 -10.93 -0.30
C ARG A 111 -1.55 -10.62 -1.79
N ASN A 112 -2.23 -11.51 -2.52
CA ASN A 112 -2.55 -11.32 -3.93
C ASN A 112 -3.42 -10.06 -4.14
N ARG A 113 -4.35 -9.76 -3.22
CA ARG A 113 -5.15 -8.53 -3.25
C ARG A 113 -4.29 -7.28 -3.15
N LEU A 114 -3.40 -7.23 -2.16
CA LEU A 114 -2.51 -6.10 -1.93
C LEU A 114 -1.58 -5.89 -3.14
N GLU A 115 -1.08 -6.97 -3.73
CA GLU A 115 -0.27 -6.94 -4.95
C GLU A 115 -1.08 -6.41 -6.14
N LEU A 116 -2.30 -6.92 -6.34
CA LEU A 116 -3.19 -6.48 -7.41
C LEU A 116 -3.49 -4.98 -7.32
N GLU A 117 -3.83 -4.48 -6.13
CA GLU A 117 -4.06 -3.05 -5.91
C GLU A 117 -2.85 -2.19 -6.33
N CYS A 118 -1.63 -2.67 -6.04
CA CYS A 118 -0.42 -1.97 -6.46
C CYS A 118 -0.29 -1.96 -7.99
N HIS A 119 -0.46 -3.10 -8.66
CA HIS A 119 -0.40 -3.17 -10.12
C HIS A 119 -1.43 -2.27 -10.81
N LEU A 120 -2.66 -2.23 -10.28
CA LEU A 120 -3.71 -1.35 -10.78
C LEU A 120 -3.35 0.13 -10.61
N SER A 121 -2.83 0.52 -9.44
CA SER A 121 -2.41 1.91 -9.19
C SER A 121 -1.21 2.35 -10.04
N LEU A 122 -0.37 1.40 -10.47
CA LEU A 122 0.76 1.62 -11.37
C LEU A 122 0.40 1.49 -12.85
N GLN A 123 -0.87 1.18 -13.17
CA GLN A 123 -1.31 0.90 -14.54
C GLN A 123 -0.52 -0.23 -15.22
N ARG A 124 0.00 -1.19 -14.43
CA ARG A 124 0.70 -2.38 -14.94
C ARG A 124 -0.31 -3.46 -15.28
N TRP A 125 -1.04 -3.25 -16.36
CA TRP A 125 -2.19 -4.09 -16.69
C TRP A 125 -1.81 -5.54 -17.02
N ASP A 126 -0.65 -5.76 -17.65
CA ASP A 126 -0.16 -7.11 -17.94
C ASP A 126 0.08 -7.92 -16.65
N ASP A 127 0.72 -7.31 -15.67
CA ASP A 127 0.97 -7.91 -14.36
C ASP A 127 -0.35 -8.18 -13.62
N ALA A 128 -1.24 -7.19 -13.60
CA ALA A 128 -2.56 -7.30 -13.00
C ALA A 128 -3.37 -8.45 -13.62
N VAL A 129 -3.39 -8.58 -14.95
CA VAL A 129 -4.09 -9.65 -15.68
C VAL A 129 -3.49 -11.02 -15.38
N ARG A 130 -2.16 -11.14 -15.33
CA ARG A 130 -1.48 -12.40 -14.98
C ARG A 130 -1.90 -12.87 -13.59
N LEU A 131 -1.89 -11.96 -12.62
CA LEU A 131 -2.28 -12.25 -11.24
C LEU A 131 -3.78 -12.58 -11.13
N LEU A 132 -4.65 -11.78 -11.75
CA LEU A 132 -6.10 -12.01 -11.79
C LEU A 132 -6.46 -13.35 -12.43
N THR A 133 -5.76 -13.74 -13.50
CA THR A 133 -5.97 -15.04 -14.14
C THR A 133 -5.67 -16.18 -13.17
N ALA A 134 -4.59 -16.06 -12.37
CA ALA A 134 -4.29 -17.05 -11.34
C ALA A 134 -5.36 -17.06 -10.23
N MET A 135 -5.80 -15.90 -9.77
CA MET A 135 -6.86 -15.77 -8.76
C MET A 135 -8.21 -16.34 -9.22
N LEU A 136 -8.63 -16.03 -10.45
CA LEU A 136 -9.88 -16.52 -11.03
C LEU A 136 -9.86 -18.01 -11.33
N ARG A 137 -8.69 -18.61 -11.58
CA ARG A 137 -8.57 -20.07 -11.68
C ARG A 137 -8.80 -20.76 -10.33
N GLU A 138 -8.39 -20.12 -9.25
CA GLU A 138 -8.60 -20.63 -7.89
C GLU A 138 -10.04 -20.39 -7.42
N ASN A 139 -10.64 -19.24 -7.76
CA ASN A 139 -12.02 -18.90 -7.43
C ASN A 139 -12.74 -18.22 -8.62
N PRO A 140 -13.34 -19.02 -9.53
CA PRO A 140 -13.99 -18.49 -10.73
C PRO A 140 -15.21 -17.62 -10.46
N ASP A 141 -15.88 -17.81 -9.32
CA ASP A 141 -17.15 -17.14 -8.99
C ASP A 141 -16.96 -15.76 -8.33
N HIS A 142 -15.72 -15.32 -8.16
CA HIS A 142 -15.44 -14.03 -7.54
C HIS A 142 -15.76 -12.86 -8.50
N TRP A 143 -17.01 -12.40 -8.50
CA TRP A 143 -17.53 -11.37 -9.41
C TRP A 143 -16.63 -10.13 -9.54
N LYS A 144 -16.14 -9.58 -8.43
CA LYS A 144 -15.29 -8.38 -8.47
C LYS A 144 -13.98 -8.62 -9.23
N ASP A 145 -13.48 -9.85 -9.25
CA ASP A 145 -12.22 -10.18 -9.95
C ASP A 145 -12.46 -10.27 -11.44
N ILE A 146 -13.63 -10.77 -11.83
CA ILE A 146 -14.08 -10.78 -13.22
C ILE A 146 -14.24 -9.34 -13.72
N GLU A 147 -14.88 -8.48 -12.93
CA GLU A 147 -15.09 -7.06 -13.27
C GLU A 147 -13.75 -6.33 -13.48
N VAL A 148 -12.81 -6.48 -12.54
CA VAL A 148 -11.48 -5.89 -12.65
C VAL A 148 -10.70 -6.49 -13.82
N TYR A 149 -10.78 -7.81 -14.04
CA TYR A 149 -10.14 -8.48 -15.17
C TYR A 149 -10.61 -7.93 -16.51
N ILE A 150 -11.93 -7.81 -16.72
CA ILE A 150 -12.50 -7.24 -17.95
C ILE A 150 -12.01 -5.79 -18.12
N SER A 151 -12.01 -5.01 -17.04
CA SER A 151 -11.55 -3.62 -17.06
C SER A 151 -10.09 -3.51 -17.48
N CYS A 152 -9.21 -4.33 -16.89
CA CYS A 152 -7.79 -4.40 -17.26
C CYS A 152 -7.60 -4.81 -18.73
N GLN A 153 -8.38 -5.77 -19.25
CA GLN A 153 -8.29 -6.19 -20.65
C GLN A 153 -8.69 -5.07 -21.62
N ILE A 154 -9.71 -4.28 -21.26
CA ILE A 154 -10.13 -3.12 -22.04
C ILE A 154 -9.03 -2.07 -22.07
N GLU A 155 -8.39 -1.77 -20.93
CA GLU A 155 -7.28 -0.81 -20.89
C GLU A 155 -6.07 -1.27 -21.70
N ARG A 156 -5.70 -2.55 -21.61
CA ARG A 156 -4.64 -3.15 -22.47
C ARG A 156 -4.94 -2.98 -23.96
N TYR A 157 -6.19 -3.25 -24.35
CA TYR A 157 -6.60 -3.07 -25.74
C TYR A 157 -6.50 -1.61 -26.19
N LYS A 158 -6.94 -0.66 -25.35
CA LYS A 158 -6.84 0.78 -25.64
C LYS A 158 -5.37 1.21 -25.82
N GLU A 159 -4.47 0.73 -24.97
CA GLU A 159 -3.03 1.00 -25.10
C GLU A 159 -2.47 0.49 -26.42
N SER A 160 -2.79 -0.75 -26.81
CA SER A 160 -2.35 -1.32 -28.10
C SER A 160 -2.86 -0.51 -29.31
N VAL A 161 -4.09 0.01 -29.24
CA VAL A 161 -4.67 0.84 -30.29
C VAL A 161 -3.99 2.21 -30.34
N ARG A 162 -3.61 2.77 -29.19
CA ARG A 162 -2.89 4.04 -29.12
C ARG A 162 -1.50 3.91 -29.75
N GLU A 163 -0.75 2.89 -29.37
CA GLU A 163 0.58 2.61 -29.91
C GLU A 163 0.55 2.41 -31.44
N ALA A 164 -0.41 1.64 -31.95
CA ALA A 164 -0.57 1.42 -33.39
C ALA A 164 -0.84 2.72 -34.18
N LYS A 165 -1.59 3.67 -33.59
CA LYS A 165 -1.84 4.98 -34.20
C LYS A 165 -0.59 5.86 -34.20
N GLU A 166 0.15 5.89 -33.09
CA GLU A 166 1.40 6.65 -32.98
C GLU A 166 2.46 6.15 -33.98
N GLU A 167 2.60 4.83 -34.12
CA GLU A 167 3.49 4.24 -35.13
C GLU A 167 3.09 4.62 -36.56
N HIS A 168 1.79 4.63 -36.86
CA HIS A 168 1.28 5.00 -38.17
C HIS A 168 1.52 6.48 -38.49
N GLU A 169 1.39 7.38 -37.51
CA GLU A 169 1.69 8.82 -37.66
C GLU A 169 3.19 9.08 -37.82
N MET A 170 4.05 8.40 -37.04
CA MET A 170 5.51 8.45 -37.17
C MET A 170 5.96 8.02 -38.57
N LYS A 171 5.40 6.92 -39.10
CA LYS A 171 5.68 6.43 -40.47
C LYS A 171 5.22 7.40 -41.56
N LYS A 172 4.20 8.22 -41.30
CA LYS A 172 3.74 9.28 -42.20
C LYS A 172 4.70 10.48 -42.21
N ARG A 173 5.18 10.91 -41.04
CA ARG A 173 6.11 12.04 -40.89
C ARG A 173 7.53 11.76 -41.40
N GLY A 174 8.00 10.51 -41.34
CA GLY A 174 9.32 10.14 -41.89
C GLY A 174 9.37 9.94 -43.41
N ARG A 175 8.26 10.18 -44.12
CA ARG A 175 8.15 10.08 -45.59
C ARG A 175 7.96 11.43 -46.28
N GLU A 176 7.92 12.52 -45.52
CA GLU A 176 7.98 13.92 -45.99
C GLU A 176 9.40 14.46 -45.82
#